data_AF-A0A8C9WII7-F1
#
_entry.id   AF-A0A8C9WII7-F1
#
_cell.length_a   1.000
_cell.length_b   1.000
_cell.length_c   1.000
_cell.angle_alpha   90.00
_cell.angle_beta   90.00
_cell.angle_gamma   90.00
#
_symmetry.space_group_name_H-M   'P 1'
#
loop_
_entity.id
_entity.type
_entity.pdbx_description
1 polymer ?
#
loop_
_entity_poly.entity_id
_entity_poly.type
_entity_poly.pdbx_seq_one_letter_code
_entity_poly.pdbx_strand_id
1 'polypeptide(L)'
;MRKMAAAPLYCVCRQPYDVSRFMIECDICKDWFHGSCVQVEEHQAVDIDVYHCPNCHVLHGPSLMKKRKNWHRHDYTEPDDRTRPVQAGTSVFVRELQARSFPSADEILVRMQGHQVTPKYLEKHSFLSPIMVPQLDGLGLKLPPPSFSIEDVEHYVGQTCSVAISGSSTGGFQPPPAMSSGYRV
;
A
#
# COMPACT_ATOMS: atom_id res chain seq x y z
N MET A 1 3.81 28.31 -42.90
CA MET A 1 2.98 27.35 -42.13
C MET A 1 3.89 26.56 -41.20
N ARG A 2 3.86 26.80 -39.89
CA ARG A 2 4.63 25.99 -38.92
C ARG A 2 3.86 24.68 -38.70
N LYS A 3 4.42 23.55 -39.13
CA LYS A 3 3.90 22.22 -38.76
C LYS A 3 4.07 22.09 -37.24
N MET A 4 2.96 22.09 -36.50
CA MET A 4 2.98 21.64 -35.11
C MET A 4 3.31 20.14 -35.15
N ALA A 5 4.42 19.74 -34.56
CA ALA A 5 4.71 18.33 -34.35
C ALA A 5 3.63 17.79 -33.39
N ALA A 6 2.92 16.75 -33.80
CA ALA A 6 1.97 16.08 -32.92
C ALA A 6 2.72 15.54 -31.70
N ALA A 7 2.12 15.68 -30.51
CA ALA A 7 2.69 15.13 -29.29
C ALA A 7 2.89 13.62 -29.44
N PRO A 8 4.02 13.04 -28.95
CA PRO A 8 4.23 11.60 -28.96
C PRO A 8 3.09 10.87 -28.23
N LEU A 9 2.65 9.76 -28.82
CA LEU A 9 1.59 8.89 -28.28
C LEU A 9 2.22 7.62 -27.72
N TYR A 10 1.74 7.19 -26.56
CA TYR A 10 2.25 6.03 -25.84
C TYR A 10 1.13 5.03 -25.58
N CYS A 11 1.52 3.88 -25.05
CA CYS A 11 0.64 2.82 -24.56
C CYS A 11 -0.23 2.20 -25.68
N VAL A 12 -0.94 1.13 -25.32
CA VAL A 12 -1.94 0.51 -26.20
C VAL A 12 -3.12 1.45 -26.50
N CYS A 13 -3.39 2.44 -25.63
CA CYS A 13 -4.48 3.40 -25.81
C CYS A 13 -4.13 4.58 -26.73
N ARG A 14 -2.86 4.70 -27.18
CA ARG A 14 -2.38 5.77 -28.08
C ARG A 14 -2.76 7.18 -27.59
N GLN A 15 -2.55 7.43 -26.30
CA GLN A 15 -2.77 8.73 -25.67
C GLN A 15 -1.43 9.44 -25.42
N PRO A 16 -1.40 10.78 -25.39
CA PRO A 16 -0.22 11.53 -24.99
C PRO A 16 0.10 11.26 -23.51
N TYR A 17 1.32 11.62 -23.12
CA TYR A 17 1.76 11.50 -21.73
C TYR A 17 0.91 12.34 -20.77
N ASP A 18 0.59 11.77 -19.61
CA ASP A 18 -0.14 12.40 -18.51
C ASP A 18 0.58 12.15 -17.19
N VAL A 19 1.07 13.23 -16.56
CA VAL A 19 1.82 13.19 -15.30
C VAL A 19 1.03 12.62 -14.13
N SER A 20 -0.31 12.62 -14.21
CA SER A 20 -1.17 12.12 -13.14
C SER A 20 -1.36 10.60 -13.18
N ARG A 21 -0.92 9.94 -14.25
CA ARG A 21 -1.12 8.50 -14.47
C ARG A 21 0.19 7.75 -14.33
N PHE A 22 0.21 6.75 -13.47
CA PHE A 22 1.32 5.81 -13.36
C PHE A 22 1.58 5.10 -14.70
N MET A 23 2.84 5.07 -15.13
CA MET A 23 3.30 4.37 -16.33
C MET A 23 4.55 3.51 -16.05
N ILE A 24 4.70 2.42 -16.80
CA ILE A 24 5.84 1.50 -16.76
C ILE A 24 6.39 1.29 -18.17
N GLU A 25 7.72 1.22 -18.31
CA GLU A 25 8.42 1.02 -19.58
C GLU A 25 8.64 -0.46 -19.87
N CYS A 26 8.37 -0.91 -21.10
CA CYS A 26 8.66 -2.27 -21.55
C CYS A 26 10.13 -2.43 -21.95
N ASP A 27 10.81 -3.42 -21.37
CA ASP A 27 12.23 -3.69 -21.62
C ASP A 27 12.55 -4.14 -23.05
N ILE A 28 11.56 -4.68 -23.77
CA ILE A 28 11.73 -5.18 -25.13
C ILE A 28 11.47 -4.07 -26.17
N CYS A 29 10.29 -3.47 -26.16
CA CYS A 29 9.89 -2.52 -27.20
C CYS A 29 10.20 -1.05 -26.84
N LYS A 30 10.64 -0.77 -25.61
CA LYS A 30 10.96 0.57 -25.10
C LYS A 30 9.81 1.58 -25.21
N ASP A 31 8.57 1.09 -25.27
CA ASP A 31 7.35 1.90 -25.20
C ASP A 31 6.82 1.94 -23.76
N TRP A 32 6.04 2.96 -23.45
CA TRP A 32 5.50 3.24 -22.10
C TRP A 32 4.03 2.89 -22.01
N PHE A 33 3.63 2.25 -20.91
CA PHE A 33 2.28 1.73 -20.71
C PHE A 33 1.68 2.27 -19.43
N HIS A 34 0.47 2.81 -19.49
CA HIS A 34 -0.29 3.15 -18.28
C HIS A 34 -0.57 1.87 -17.49
N GLY A 35 -0.27 1.87 -16.19
CA GLY A 35 -0.50 0.70 -15.33
C GLY A 35 -1.93 0.18 -15.42
N SER A 36 -2.92 1.08 -15.44
CA SER A 36 -4.34 0.73 -15.61
C SER A 36 -4.70 0.11 -16.97
N CYS A 37 -3.94 0.41 -18.04
CA CYS A 37 -4.16 -0.20 -19.36
C CYS A 37 -3.57 -1.60 -19.48
N VAL A 38 -2.62 -1.97 -18.61
CA VAL A 38 -1.88 -3.24 -18.65
C VAL A 38 -1.99 -4.04 -17.36
N GLN A 39 -2.91 -3.65 -16.47
CA GLN A 39 -3.19 -4.30 -15.18
C GLN A 39 -1.96 -4.43 -14.27
N VAL A 40 -1.15 -3.37 -14.24
CA VAL A 40 -0.02 -3.24 -13.29
C VAL A 40 -0.34 -2.12 -12.34
N GLU A 41 -0.48 -2.46 -11.06
CA GLU A 41 -0.64 -1.47 -10.00
C GLU A 41 0.71 -0.85 -9.63
N GLU A 42 0.67 0.40 -9.19
CA GLU A 42 1.86 1.17 -8.83
C GLU A 42 2.72 0.45 -7.77
N HIS A 43 2.07 -0.16 -6.77
CA HIS A 43 2.75 -0.90 -5.72
C HIS A 43 3.40 -2.21 -6.22
N GLN A 44 2.93 -2.78 -7.33
CA GLN A 44 3.51 -3.99 -7.91
C GLN A 44 4.77 -3.68 -8.73
N ALA A 45 4.87 -2.46 -9.26
CA ALA A 45 5.96 -2.05 -10.13
C ALA A 45 7.34 -2.16 -9.46
N VAL A 46 7.40 -1.94 -8.14
CA VAL A 46 8.65 -2.10 -7.37
C VAL A 46 9.16 -3.54 -7.37
N ASP A 47 8.29 -4.52 -7.59
CA ASP A 47 8.62 -5.94 -7.58
C ASP A 47 8.99 -6.48 -8.97
N ILE A 48 8.74 -5.71 -10.03
CA ILE A 48 9.10 -6.08 -11.39
C ILE A 48 10.57 -5.71 -11.61
N ASP A 49 11.36 -6.70 -12.03
CA ASP A 49 12.77 -6.53 -12.40
C ASP A 49 12.90 -6.18 -13.89
N VAL A 50 12.15 -6.90 -14.73
CA VAL A 50 12.08 -6.68 -16.18
C VAL A 50 10.61 -6.71 -16.58
N TYR A 51 10.10 -5.61 -17.14
CA TYR A 51 8.71 -5.52 -17.57
C TYR A 51 8.55 -5.87 -19.06
N HIS A 52 7.69 -6.85 -19.35
CA HIS A 52 7.26 -7.16 -20.70
C HIS A 52 5.78 -6.75 -20.88
N CYS A 53 5.50 -5.89 -21.86
CA CYS A 53 4.14 -5.51 -22.20
C CYS A 53 3.36 -6.72 -22.79
N PRO A 54 2.01 -6.66 -22.85
CA PRO A 54 1.19 -7.79 -23.34
C PRO A 54 1.57 -8.31 -24.73
N ASN A 55 2.06 -7.44 -25.62
CA ASN A 55 2.50 -7.84 -26.95
C ASN A 55 3.87 -8.55 -26.92
N CYS A 56 4.83 -8.00 -26.18
CA CYS A 56 6.17 -8.58 -26.06
C CYS A 56 6.16 -9.88 -25.23
N HIS A 57 5.22 -10.00 -24.30
CA HIS A 57 5.00 -11.19 -23.49
C HIS A 57 4.90 -12.47 -24.33
N VAL A 58 4.19 -12.40 -25.46
CA VAL A 58 3.93 -13.56 -26.33
C VAL A 58 5.22 -14.16 -26.91
N LEU A 59 6.21 -13.32 -27.23
CA LEU A 59 7.45 -13.72 -27.89
C LEU A 59 8.62 -13.87 -26.92
N HIS A 60 8.66 -13.07 -25.85
CA HIS A 60 9.78 -12.97 -24.92
C HIS A 60 9.48 -13.55 -23.53
N GLY A 61 8.26 -14.06 -23.32
CA GLY A 61 7.80 -14.60 -22.04
C GLY A 61 7.31 -13.54 -21.06
N PRO A 62 6.87 -13.93 -19.85
CA PRO A 62 6.40 -13.01 -18.81
C PRO A 62 7.47 -12.03 -18.32
N SER A 63 6.99 -10.95 -17.71
CA SER A 63 7.83 -10.06 -16.91
C SER A 63 8.57 -10.86 -15.84
N LEU A 64 9.82 -10.46 -15.57
CA LEU A 64 10.63 -11.08 -14.53
C LEU A 64 10.43 -10.32 -13.23
N MET A 65 10.14 -11.05 -12.17
CA MET A 65 9.99 -10.48 -10.83
C MET A 65 11.32 -10.54 -10.08
N LYS A 66 11.56 -9.53 -9.23
CA LYS A 66 12.73 -9.50 -8.35
C LYS A 66 12.75 -10.72 -7.44
N LYS A 67 13.92 -11.32 -7.28
CA LYS A 67 14.09 -12.49 -6.40
C LYS A 67 14.27 -12.04 -4.96
N ARG A 68 13.40 -12.53 -4.07
CA ARG A 68 13.55 -12.35 -2.62
C ARG A 68 14.78 -13.10 -2.12
N LYS A 69 15.68 -12.38 -1.48
CA LYS A 69 16.90 -12.90 -0.86
C LYS A 69 16.88 -12.81 0.66
N ASN A 70 16.07 -11.92 1.25
CA ASN A 70 15.94 -11.78 2.69
C ASN A 70 14.49 -11.52 3.16
N TRP A 71 14.26 -11.63 4.46
CA TRP A 71 12.95 -11.50 5.12
C TRP A 71 12.89 -10.44 6.23
N HIS A 72 14.00 -9.75 6.45
CA HIS A 72 14.22 -8.83 7.56
C HIS A 72 14.51 -7.38 7.10
N ARG A 73 14.59 -7.15 5.78
CA ARG A 73 14.82 -5.85 5.16
C ARG A 73 13.63 -5.42 4.30
N HIS A 74 13.46 -4.11 4.12
CA HIS A 74 12.49 -3.52 3.20
C HIS A 74 12.89 -3.75 1.75
N ASP A 75 14.18 -3.57 1.43
CA ASP A 75 14.74 -4.10 0.20
C ASP A 75 15.02 -5.60 0.38
N TYR A 76 14.04 -6.40 -0.04
CA TYR A 76 14.10 -7.84 0.06
C TYR A 76 15.11 -8.48 -0.91
N THR A 77 15.74 -7.71 -1.79
CA THR A 77 16.77 -8.18 -2.74
C THR A 77 18.20 -8.04 -2.19
N GLU A 78 18.38 -7.34 -1.06
CA GLU A 78 19.64 -7.30 -0.31
C GLU A 78 20.06 -8.72 0.12
N PRO A 79 21.37 -9.04 0.14
CA PRO A 79 21.87 -10.32 0.66
C PRO A 79 21.42 -10.56 2.12
N ASP A 80 21.07 -11.81 2.46
CA ASP A 80 20.78 -12.22 3.84
C ASP A 80 22.08 -12.56 4.58
N ASP A 81 22.94 -11.56 4.74
CA ASP A 81 24.22 -11.70 5.47
C ASP A 81 24.06 -11.62 7.00
N ARG A 82 22.84 -11.32 7.48
CA ARG A 82 22.47 -11.15 8.90
C ARG A 82 23.27 -10.09 9.64
N THR A 83 23.99 -9.23 8.92
CA THR A 83 24.76 -8.13 9.52
C THR A 83 23.88 -6.91 9.78
N ARG A 84 22.83 -6.75 8.97
CA ARG A 84 21.92 -5.60 9.02
C ARG A 84 20.76 -5.85 10.00
N PRO A 85 20.30 -4.80 10.69
CA PRO A 85 19.19 -4.93 11.64
C PRO A 85 17.88 -5.25 10.94
N VAL A 86 17.00 -5.95 11.67
CA VAL A 86 15.61 -6.20 11.27
C VAL A 86 14.85 -4.88 11.17
N GLN A 87 14.14 -4.66 10.07
CA GLN A 87 13.35 -3.45 9.83
C GLN A 87 11.87 -3.65 10.17
N ALA A 88 11.23 -2.59 10.69
CA ALA A 88 9.83 -2.62 11.10
C ALA A 88 8.89 -3.00 9.96
N GLY A 89 7.86 -3.79 10.26
CA GLY A 89 6.87 -4.26 9.28
C GLY A 89 7.31 -5.46 8.43
N THR A 90 8.59 -5.86 8.47
CA THR A 90 9.05 -7.09 7.80
C THR A 90 8.52 -8.34 8.49
N SER A 91 8.50 -9.47 7.78
CA SER A 91 8.00 -10.74 8.34
C SER A 91 8.78 -11.21 9.56
N VAL A 92 10.09 -10.94 9.63
CA VAL A 92 10.92 -11.24 10.80
C VAL A 92 10.55 -10.31 11.95
N PHE A 93 10.40 -9.00 11.69
CA PHE A 93 9.94 -8.05 12.71
C PHE A 93 8.59 -8.45 13.32
N VAL A 94 7.60 -8.82 12.49
CA VAL A 94 6.27 -9.22 12.98
C VAL A 94 6.36 -10.46 13.86
N ARG A 95 7.16 -11.45 13.46
CA ARG A 95 7.37 -12.67 14.25
C ARG A 95 8.04 -12.37 15.59
N GLU A 96 9.09 -11.53 15.58
CA GLU A 96 9.75 -11.10 16.81
C GLU A 96 8.82 -10.30 17.71
N LEU A 97 8.03 -9.39 17.13
CA LEU A 97 7.04 -8.59 17.85
C LEU A 97 5.98 -9.47 18.53
N GLN A 98 5.48 -10.50 17.83
CA GLN A 98 4.53 -11.47 18.38
C GLN A 98 5.13 -12.32 19.52
N ALA A 99 6.44 -12.54 19.51
CA ALA A 99 7.14 -13.29 20.56
C ALA A 99 7.55 -12.44 21.77
N ARG A 100 7.42 -11.11 21.70
CA ARG A 100 7.76 -10.21 22.81
C ARG A 100 6.72 -10.30 23.93
N SER A 101 7.20 -10.23 25.15
CA SER A 101 6.36 -10.01 26.33
C SER A 101 6.20 -8.52 26.58
N PHE A 102 4.97 -8.08 26.80
CA PHE A 102 4.63 -6.70 27.18
C PHE A 102 3.80 -6.75 28.47
N PRO A 103 3.91 -5.74 29.35
CA PRO A 103 2.96 -5.55 30.44
C PRO A 103 1.53 -5.51 29.89
N SER A 104 0.57 -6.00 30.67
CA SER A 104 -0.83 -5.99 30.22
C SER A 104 -1.32 -4.55 30.14
N ALA A 105 -2.05 -4.22 29.07
CA ALA A 105 -2.75 -2.94 28.99
C ALA A 105 -3.75 -2.77 30.16
N ASP A 106 -4.21 -3.86 30.79
CA ASP A 106 -5.09 -3.82 31.96
C ASP A 106 -4.52 -3.01 33.13
N GLU A 107 -3.20 -2.84 33.21
CA GLU A 107 -2.55 -2.00 34.24
C GLU A 107 -2.84 -0.51 34.08
N ILE A 108 -3.18 -0.07 32.85
CA ILE A 108 -3.42 1.33 32.52
C ILE A 108 -4.82 1.61 31.96
N LEU A 109 -5.59 0.58 31.61
CA LEU A 109 -6.91 0.71 31.01
C LEU A 109 -7.97 1.09 32.04
N VAL A 110 -8.82 2.05 31.69
CA VAL A 110 -10.06 2.32 32.42
C VAL A 110 -11.20 1.57 31.73
N ARG A 111 -11.73 0.53 32.39
CA ARG A 111 -12.85 -0.26 31.88
C ARG A 111 -14.18 0.35 32.34
N MET A 112 -15.10 0.61 31.40
CA MET A 112 -16.44 1.13 31.71
C MET A 112 -17.50 0.68 30.70
N GLN A 113 -18.78 0.83 31.06
CA GLN A 113 -19.91 0.62 30.16
C GLN A 113 -20.16 1.89 29.33
N GLY A 114 -20.76 1.76 28.14
CA GLY A 114 -20.89 2.87 27.20
C GLY A 114 -21.60 4.09 27.78
N HIS A 115 -22.68 3.87 28.54
CA HIS A 115 -23.45 4.96 29.17
C HIS A 115 -22.65 5.77 30.23
N GLN A 116 -21.51 5.24 30.71
CA GLN A 116 -20.64 5.93 31.65
C GLN A 116 -19.67 6.88 30.94
N VAL A 117 -19.38 6.64 29.65
CA VAL A 117 -18.50 7.47 28.81
C VAL A 117 -19.24 8.75 28.42
N THR A 118 -19.24 9.73 29.31
CA THR A 118 -19.94 11.01 29.11
C THR A 118 -18.98 12.19 29.21
N PRO A 119 -19.28 13.34 28.58
CA PRO A 119 -18.47 14.55 28.74
C PRO A 119 -18.24 14.92 30.21
N LYS A 120 -19.31 14.85 31.03
CA LYS A 120 -19.25 15.10 32.47
C LYS A 120 -18.28 14.16 33.21
N TYR A 121 -18.24 12.88 32.82
CA TYR A 121 -17.28 11.94 33.39
C TYR A 121 -15.84 12.32 33.01
N LEU A 122 -15.57 12.61 31.74
CA LEU A 122 -14.24 12.95 31.24
C LEU A 122 -13.71 14.28 31.81
N GLU A 123 -14.56 15.29 31.94
CA GLU A 123 -14.22 16.56 32.59
C GLU A 123 -13.86 16.37 34.07
N LYS A 124 -14.59 15.49 34.77
CA LYS A 124 -14.35 15.22 36.19
C LYS A 124 -13.10 14.38 36.43
N HIS A 125 -12.83 13.39 35.57
CA HIS A 125 -11.78 12.39 35.80
C HIS A 125 -10.51 12.59 34.96
N SER A 126 -10.51 13.56 34.03
CA SER A 126 -9.46 13.80 33.04
C SER A 126 -9.21 12.61 32.11
N PHE A 127 -9.15 12.84 30.80
CA PHE A 127 -8.96 11.76 29.83
C PHE A 127 -7.47 11.44 29.60
N LEU A 128 -6.83 10.86 30.63
CA LEU A 128 -5.37 10.62 30.65
C LEU A 128 -4.97 9.18 30.36
N SER A 129 -5.91 8.24 30.41
CA SER A 129 -5.67 6.82 30.18
C SER A 129 -6.65 6.26 29.14
N PRO A 130 -6.25 5.25 28.35
CA PRO A 130 -7.15 4.70 27.36
C PRO A 130 -8.36 4.02 28.03
N ILE A 131 -9.54 4.25 27.45
CA ILE A 131 -10.80 3.68 27.94
C ILE A 131 -11.15 2.45 27.09
N MET A 132 -11.43 1.34 27.75
CA MET A 132 -11.96 0.13 27.12
C MET A 132 -13.44 -0.04 27.44
N VAL A 133 -14.26 -0.11 26.41
CA VAL A 133 -15.70 -0.36 26.51
C VAL A 133 -16.02 -1.69 25.83
N PRO A 134 -16.22 -2.79 26.59
CA PRO A 134 -16.36 -4.13 26.00
C PRO A 134 -17.64 -4.34 25.18
N GLN A 135 -18.64 -3.49 25.36
CA GLN A 135 -19.95 -3.60 24.73
C GLN A 135 -20.35 -2.26 24.10
N LEU A 136 -21.00 -2.31 22.95
CA LEU A 136 -21.45 -1.11 22.23
C LEU A 136 -22.59 -0.37 22.95
N ASP A 137 -23.30 -1.06 23.84
CA ASP A 137 -24.48 -0.54 24.53
C ASP A 137 -24.17 0.75 25.30
N GLY A 138 -24.97 1.78 25.04
CA GLY A 138 -24.84 3.09 25.67
C GLY A 138 -23.78 4.01 25.05
N LEU A 139 -23.01 3.59 24.04
CA LEU A 139 -22.06 4.47 23.34
C LEU A 139 -22.71 5.35 22.26
N GLY A 140 -23.90 4.97 21.78
CA GLY A 140 -24.53 5.63 20.63
C GLY A 140 -23.82 5.38 19.28
N LEU A 141 -22.83 4.48 19.23
CA LEU A 141 -22.18 4.05 18.00
C LEU A 141 -23.14 3.21 17.16
N LYS A 142 -23.33 3.60 15.90
CA LYS A 142 -24.08 2.83 14.91
C LYS A 142 -23.09 2.22 13.93
N LEU A 143 -22.98 0.90 13.95
CA LEU A 143 -22.11 0.12 13.08
C LEU A 143 -22.94 -0.76 12.15
N PRO A 144 -22.41 -1.14 10.98
CA PRO A 144 -23.03 -2.18 10.17
C PRO A 144 -23.08 -3.51 10.94
N PRO A 145 -23.93 -4.46 10.52
CA PRO A 145 -24.04 -5.76 11.19
C PRO A 145 -22.70 -6.51 11.15
N PRO A 146 -22.44 -7.46 12.09
CA PRO A 146 -21.20 -8.25 12.10
C PRO A 146 -20.95 -9.10 10.85
N SER A 147 -21.97 -9.30 10.02
CA SER A 147 -21.89 -9.98 8.73
C SER A 147 -21.40 -9.08 7.58
N PHE A 148 -21.21 -7.78 7.82
CA PHE A 148 -20.79 -6.82 6.81
C PHE A 148 -19.36 -7.12 6.34
N SER A 149 -19.19 -7.27 5.04
CA SER A 149 -17.96 -7.77 4.43
C SER A 149 -17.20 -6.71 3.63
N ILE A 150 -16.06 -7.10 3.06
CA ILE A 150 -15.27 -6.22 2.18
C ILE A 150 -16.04 -5.94 0.88
N GLU A 151 -16.82 -6.91 0.38
CA GLU A 151 -17.68 -6.73 -0.79
C GLU A 151 -18.77 -5.68 -0.52
N ASP A 152 -19.32 -5.62 0.69
CA ASP A 152 -20.25 -4.56 1.07
C ASP A 152 -19.55 -3.20 1.09
N VAL A 153 -18.32 -3.10 1.62
CA VAL A 153 -17.52 -1.85 1.56
C VAL A 153 -17.38 -1.40 0.11
N GLU A 154 -16.99 -2.30 -0.79
CA GLU A 154 -16.86 -2.01 -2.21
C GLU A 154 -18.18 -1.56 -2.84
N HIS A 155 -19.30 -2.21 -2.50
CA HIS A 155 -20.63 -1.85 -2.98
C HIS A 155 -21.05 -0.44 -2.55
N TYR A 156 -20.82 -0.08 -1.28
CA TYR A 156 -21.24 1.21 -0.74
C TYR A 156 -20.29 2.37 -1.08
N VAL A 157 -18.99 2.11 -1.18
CA VAL A 157 -17.97 3.14 -1.50
C VAL A 157 -17.77 3.31 -3.01
N GLY A 158 -17.93 2.22 -3.77
CA GLY A 158 -17.76 2.16 -5.22
C GLY A 158 -16.38 1.65 -5.63
N GLN A 159 -16.35 0.79 -6.66
CA GLN A 159 -15.15 0.12 -7.19
C GLN A 159 -14.05 1.07 -7.68
N THR A 160 -14.42 2.29 -8.04
CA THR A 160 -13.51 3.29 -8.62
C THR A 160 -12.97 4.29 -7.61
N CYS A 161 -13.32 4.15 -6.33
CA CYS A 161 -12.79 5.01 -5.27
C CYS A 161 -11.30 4.73 -5.07
N SER A 162 -10.47 5.78 -5.15
CA SER A 162 -9.04 5.66 -4.87
C SER A 162 -8.82 5.56 -3.35
N VAL A 163 -8.18 4.47 -2.92
CA VAL A 163 -7.83 4.23 -1.52
C VAL A 163 -6.32 4.22 -1.37
N ALA A 164 -5.86 4.83 -0.28
CA ALA A 164 -4.45 4.93 0.05
C ALA A 164 -3.98 3.60 0.68
N ILE A 165 -3.09 2.86 -0.01
CA ILE A 165 -2.57 1.56 0.45
C ILE A 165 -1.16 1.72 1.01
N SER A 166 -0.88 1.09 2.16
CA SER A 166 0.46 1.05 2.75
C SER A 166 1.06 -0.36 2.67
N GLY A 167 2.27 -0.46 2.09
CA GLY A 167 3.01 -1.71 2.02
C GLY A 167 3.63 -2.06 3.36
N SER A 168 3.08 -3.06 4.05
CA SER A 168 3.54 -3.46 5.39
C SER A 168 5.02 -3.87 5.43
N SER A 169 5.51 -4.51 4.35
CA SER A 169 6.88 -5.03 4.28
C SER A 169 7.91 -4.06 3.68
N THR A 170 7.48 -2.93 3.10
CA THR A 170 8.36 -1.93 2.45
C THR A 170 8.46 -0.63 3.22
N GLY A 171 7.68 -0.46 4.30
CA GLY A 171 7.90 0.60 5.29
C GLY A 171 7.38 2.00 4.93
N GLY A 172 6.49 2.17 3.95
CA GLY A 172 5.89 3.47 3.67
C GLY A 172 4.91 3.52 2.49
N PHE A 173 4.24 4.67 2.36
CA PHE A 173 3.60 5.12 1.12
C PHE A 173 4.70 5.31 0.07
N GLN A 174 4.74 4.47 -0.94
CA GLN A 174 5.70 4.64 -2.02
C GLN A 174 5.14 5.66 -3.01
N PRO A 175 5.83 6.80 -3.25
CA PRO A 175 5.47 7.68 -4.34
C PRO A 175 5.69 6.96 -5.67
N PRO A 176 4.95 7.33 -6.73
CA PRO A 176 5.14 6.72 -8.04
C PRO A 176 6.60 6.90 -8.46
N PRO A 177 7.19 5.96 -9.20
CA PRO A 177 8.40 6.27 -9.93
C PRO A 177 8.03 7.42 -10.88
N ALA A 178 8.37 8.65 -10.49
CA ALA A 178 8.44 9.76 -11.40
C ALA A 178 9.32 9.28 -12.55
N MET A 179 8.91 9.51 -13.81
CA MET A 179 9.75 9.24 -14.96
C MET A 179 11.12 9.81 -14.64
N SER A 180 12.08 8.95 -14.31
CA SER A 180 13.43 9.39 -14.05
C SER A 180 13.88 9.96 -15.38
N SER A 181 13.96 11.28 -15.45
CA SER A 181 14.63 12.00 -16.52
C SER A 181 16.09 11.57 -16.48
N GLY A 182 16.36 10.41 -17.06
CA GLY A 182 17.66 9.77 -17.15
C GLY A 182 18.16 9.88 -18.58
N TYR A 183 18.31 11.11 -19.07
CA TYR A 183 19.29 11.37 -20.11
C TYR A 183 20.67 11.56 -19.46
N ARG A 184 21.65 10.87 -20.05
CA ARG A 184 23.13 10.92 -19.92
C ARG A 184 23.72 9.88 -18.97
N VAL A 185 24.71 9.10 -19.40
CA VAL A 185 25.65 9.28 -20.54
C VAL A 185 25.43 8.23 -21.62
#